data_AF-A0A845YFW7-F1
#
_entry.id   AF-A0A845YFW7-F1
#
_cell.length_a   1.000
_cell.length_b   1.000
_cell.length_c   1.000
_cell.angle_alpha   90.00
_cell.angle_beta   90.00
_cell.angle_gamma   90.00
#
_symmetry.space_group_name_H-M   'P 1'
#
loop_
_entity.id
_entity.type
_entity.pdbx_description
1 polymer ?
#
loop_
_entity_poly.entity_id
_entity_poly.type
_entity_poly.pdbx_seq_one_letter_code
_entity_poly.pdbx_strand_id
1 'polypeptide(L)'
;MSTTMPEIKLPNGMQIFCLQEEEVPVLYEQIQDYIKYGIELHKGDTVFDVGANIGLFALWTYQKCQTNVNIYAFEPIPTIFNVLQANAQRFDSEKIKVFPCGLFQESKSVTFAYHPNATMLSTAYPEELSELKQQLKWAIIRNIKYAPKSFRWLRWLPSFLRSLFIANKLQRSFQIEPVTCQLRTISEIIREHKIEQIDLLKIDVEKSELDVLLGIEAQDWQKIKQIVVEVHNLEDRLQKITTLLKEQGFSEIKVEQEAILNGSNLFNLYAWRR
;
A
#
# COMPACT_ATOMS: atom_id res chain seq x y z
N MET A 1 -0.93 14.69 -26.44
CA MET A 1 -2.31 14.16 -26.41
C MET A 1 -2.61 13.85 -24.96
N SER A 2 -3.61 14.50 -24.36
CA SER A 2 -4.02 14.21 -22.98
C SER A 2 -4.62 12.81 -22.98
N THR A 3 -3.86 11.83 -22.51
CA THR A 3 -4.36 10.47 -22.26
C THR A 3 -5.34 10.57 -21.10
N THR A 4 -6.63 10.38 -21.37
CA THR A 4 -7.67 10.32 -20.33
C THR A 4 -7.39 9.13 -19.43
N MET A 5 -7.26 9.36 -18.12
CA MET A 5 -7.12 8.29 -17.13
C MET A 5 -8.41 7.44 -17.12
N PRO A 6 -8.33 6.10 -17.15
CA PRO A 6 -9.53 5.27 -17.09
C PRO A 6 -10.22 5.44 -15.74
N GLU A 7 -11.54 5.34 -15.75
CA GLU A 7 -12.39 5.46 -14.56
C GLU A 7 -13.18 4.18 -14.33
N ILE A 8 -13.36 3.83 -13.06
CA ILE A 8 -14.15 2.69 -12.64
C ILE A 8 -15.05 3.06 -11.45
N LYS A 9 -16.20 2.40 -11.36
CA LYS A 9 -17.15 2.57 -10.26
C LYS A 9 -16.92 1.52 -9.19
N LEU A 10 -16.60 1.96 -7.97
CA LEU A 10 -16.46 1.11 -6.79
C LEU A 10 -17.83 0.54 -6.33
N PRO A 11 -17.85 -0.54 -5.52
CA PRO A 11 -19.09 -1.13 -5.00
C PRO A 11 -19.98 -0.15 -4.20
N ASN A 12 -19.38 0.83 -3.53
CA ASN A 12 -20.08 1.90 -2.81
C ASN A 12 -20.67 3.01 -3.74
N GLY A 13 -20.47 2.88 -5.05
CA GLY A 13 -20.96 3.80 -6.07
C GLY A 13 -20.04 4.96 -6.43
N MET A 14 -18.91 5.12 -5.73
CA MET A 14 -17.92 6.16 -6.04
C MET A 14 -17.20 5.88 -7.36
N GLN A 15 -17.01 6.92 -8.17
CA GLN A 15 -16.17 6.85 -9.37
C GLN A 15 -14.76 7.29 -9.03
N ILE A 16 -13.78 6.49 -9.43
CA ILE A 16 -12.35 6.75 -9.22
C ILE A 16 -11.57 6.54 -10.51
N PHE A 17 -10.53 7.33 -10.69
CA PHE A 17 -9.49 7.09 -11.69
C PHE A 17 -8.60 5.93 -11.24
N CYS A 18 -8.13 5.13 -12.18
CA CYS A 18 -7.19 4.03 -11.94
C CYS A 18 -6.13 3.93 -13.06
N LEU A 19 -5.11 3.10 -12.85
CA LEU A 19 -4.17 2.72 -13.90
C LEU A 19 -4.54 1.36 -14.52
N GLN A 20 -4.87 0.39 -13.66
CA GLN A 20 -5.25 -0.97 -14.03
C GLN A 20 -6.60 -1.31 -13.38
N GLU A 21 -7.65 -1.46 -14.20
CA GLU A 21 -9.00 -1.77 -13.69
C GLU A 21 -9.05 -3.10 -12.93
N GLU A 22 -8.20 -4.07 -13.28
CA GLU A 22 -8.15 -5.37 -12.62
C GLU A 22 -7.56 -5.33 -11.20
N GLU A 23 -6.77 -4.31 -10.84
CA GLU A 23 -6.19 -4.16 -9.50
C GLU A 23 -7.18 -3.57 -8.51
N VAL A 24 -8.14 -2.77 -8.99
CA VAL A 24 -9.07 -2.01 -8.15
C VAL A 24 -9.89 -2.89 -7.19
N PRO A 25 -10.47 -4.04 -7.60
CA PRO A 25 -11.18 -4.90 -6.67
C PRO A 25 -10.29 -5.45 -5.55
N VAL A 26 -9.02 -5.77 -5.85
CA VAL A 26 -8.06 -6.29 -4.86
C VAL A 26 -7.73 -5.19 -3.85
N LEU A 27 -7.33 -4.02 -4.34
CA LEU A 27 -7.04 -2.85 -3.49
C LEU A 27 -8.24 -2.45 -2.63
N TYR A 28 -9.46 -2.55 -3.17
CA TYR A 28 -10.68 -2.20 -2.44
C TYR A 28 -11.03 -3.24 -1.35
N GLU A 29 -10.80 -4.53 -1.60
CA GLU A 29 -11.00 -5.58 -0.61
C GLU A 29 -9.97 -5.49 0.54
N GLN A 30 -8.70 -5.19 0.24
CA GLN A 30 -7.61 -5.04 1.21
C GLN A 30 -7.89 -3.98 2.30
N ILE A 31 -8.74 -2.98 2.03
CA ILE A 31 -9.13 -1.96 3.02
C ILE A 31 -9.67 -2.61 4.30
N GLN A 32 -10.36 -3.75 4.19
CA GLN A 32 -10.92 -4.43 5.35
C GLN A 32 -9.83 -4.97 6.27
N ASP A 33 -8.66 -5.30 5.74
CA ASP A 33 -7.56 -5.84 6.53
C ASP A 33 -6.94 -4.75 7.40
N TYR A 34 -6.87 -3.50 6.94
CA TYR A 34 -6.28 -2.41 7.74
C TYR A 34 -7.11 -2.00 8.96
N ILE A 35 -8.39 -2.37 9.03
CA ILE A 35 -9.34 -1.95 10.08
C ILE A 35 -9.77 -3.08 11.01
N LYS A 36 -9.11 -4.24 10.95
CA LYS A 36 -9.40 -5.37 11.83
C LYS A 36 -9.02 -5.08 13.28
N TYR A 37 -9.46 -5.98 14.16
CA TYR A 37 -9.04 -6.06 15.55
C TYR A 37 -9.28 -4.81 16.41
N GLY A 38 -10.19 -3.93 16.00
CA GLY A 38 -10.55 -2.74 16.76
C GLY A 38 -9.68 -1.52 16.45
N ILE A 39 -9.10 -1.43 15.25
CA ILE A 39 -8.67 -0.14 14.72
C ILE A 39 -9.92 0.73 14.57
N GLU A 40 -9.97 1.81 15.36
CA GLU A 40 -11.09 2.75 15.36
C GLU A 40 -10.71 4.03 14.64
N LEU A 41 -11.66 4.54 13.84
CA LEU A 41 -11.57 5.80 13.13
C LEU A 41 -12.81 6.63 13.45
N HIS A 42 -12.58 7.81 14.01
CA HIS A 42 -13.59 8.74 14.49
C HIS A 42 -13.56 10.06 13.71
N LYS A 43 -14.58 10.89 13.95
CA LYS A 43 -14.64 12.23 13.37
C LYS A 43 -13.60 13.13 14.04
N GLY A 44 -12.84 13.85 13.23
CA GLY A 44 -11.77 14.77 13.67
C GLY A 44 -10.39 14.11 13.71
N ASP A 45 -10.31 12.79 13.50
CA ASP A 45 -9.05 12.05 13.52
C ASP A 45 -8.08 12.52 12.44
N THR A 46 -6.79 12.31 12.70
CA THR A 46 -5.73 12.51 11.72
C THR A 46 -5.13 11.18 11.31
N VAL A 47 -5.10 10.91 10.00
CA VAL A 47 -4.68 9.63 9.42
C VAL A 47 -3.50 9.84 8.47
N PHE A 48 -2.46 9.05 8.65
CA PHE A 48 -1.35 8.95 7.71
C PHE A 48 -1.50 7.64 6.92
N ASP A 49 -1.62 7.74 5.59
CA ASP A 49 -1.71 6.64 4.64
C ASP A 49 -0.40 6.55 3.85
N VAL A 50 0.55 5.75 4.36
CA VAL A 50 1.87 5.56 3.76
C VAL A 50 1.79 4.40 2.76
N GLY A 51 2.15 4.69 1.51
CA GLY A 51 1.88 3.80 0.38
C GLY A 51 0.42 3.88 -0.04
N ALA A 52 -0.06 5.10 -0.31
CA ALA A 52 -1.46 5.36 -0.60
C ALA A 52 -1.93 4.80 -1.95
N ASN A 53 -1.00 4.44 -2.85
CA ASN A 53 -1.30 4.00 -4.21
C ASN A 53 -2.28 4.99 -4.88
N ILE A 54 -3.37 4.55 -5.52
CA ILE A 54 -4.39 5.41 -6.12
C ILE A 54 -5.38 6.03 -5.11
N GLY A 55 -5.17 5.81 -3.80
CA GLY A 55 -5.87 6.51 -2.71
C GLY A 55 -7.13 5.84 -2.16
N LEU A 56 -7.38 4.55 -2.43
CA LEU A 56 -8.64 3.92 -2.03
C LEU A 56 -8.86 3.91 -0.50
N PHE A 57 -7.80 3.69 0.29
CA PHE A 57 -7.89 3.74 1.75
C PHE A 57 -8.18 5.16 2.27
N ALA A 58 -7.48 6.17 1.74
CA ALA A 58 -7.75 7.58 2.02
C ALA A 58 -9.22 7.96 1.72
N LEU A 59 -9.73 7.62 0.54
CA LEU A 59 -11.11 7.92 0.15
C LEU A 59 -12.15 7.18 1.01
N TRP A 60 -11.88 5.91 1.33
CA TRP A 60 -12.75 5.14 2.22
C TRP A 60 -12.78 5.76 3.63
N THR A 61 -11.62 6.15 4.17
CA THR A 61 -11.49 6.81 5.47
C THR A 61 -12.26 8.14 5.49
N TYR A 62 -12.15 8.94 4.43
CA TYR A 62 -12.87 10.18 4.29
C TYR A 62 -14.40 9.99 4.37
N GLN A 63 -14.93 8.97 3.70
CA GLN A 63 -16.36 8.63 3.79
C GLN A 63 -16.74 8.08 5.16
N LYS A 64 -15.94 7.16 5.71
CA LYS A 64 -16.17 6.52 7.01
C LYS A 64 -16.31 7.55 8.13
N CYS A 65 -15.46 8.57 8.13
CA CYS A 65 -15.45 9.66 9.11
C CYS A 65 -16.40 10.82 8.74
N GLN A 66 -17.33 10.62 7.80
CA GLN A 66 -18.32 11.62 7.37
C GLN A 66 -17.66 12.97 7.02
N THR A 67 -16.60 12.91 6.21
CA THR A 67 -15.81 14.04 5.70
C THR A 67 -15.11 14.89 6.77
N ASN A 68 -15.21 14.53 8.05
CA ASN A 68 -14.51 15.18 9.14
C ASN A 68 -13.33 14.31 9.59
N VAL A 69 -12.23 14.38 8.84
CA VAL A 69 -10.96 13.68 9.11
C VAL A 69 -9.86 14.43 8.38
N ASN A 70 -8.64 14.43 8.89
CA ASN A 70 -7.48 14.99 8.21
C ASN A 70 -6.59 13.85 7.72
N ILE A 71 -6.46 13.69 6.41
CA ILE A 71 -5.73 12.59 5.77
C ILE A 71 -4.48 13.13 5.08
N TYR A 72 -3.36 12.47 5.34
CA TYR A 72 -2.07 12.71 4.71
C TYR A 72 -1.67 11.43 3.99
N ALA A 73 -1.70 11.45 2.65
CA ALA A 73 -1.50 10.28 1.81
C ALA A 73 -0.21 10.41 0.99
N PHE A 74 0.63 9.39 1.02
CA PHE A 74 1.99 9.43 0.47
C PHE A 74 2.16 8.37 -0.63
N GLU A 75 2.50 8.82 -1.84
CA GLU A 75 2.80 7.94 -2.97
C GLU A 75 4.04 8.47 -3.72
N PRO A 76 5.17 7.74 -3.72
CA PRO A 76 6.40 8.18 -4.37
C PRO A 76 6.33 8.16 -5.90
N ILE A 77 5.61 7.21 -6.51
CA ILE A 77 5.70 6.95 -7.94
C ILE A 77 4.85 7.97 -8.70
N PRO A 78 5.43 8.86 -9.53
CA PRO A 78 4.72 9.96 -10.18
C PRO A 78 3.47 9.54 -10.95
N THR A 79 3.53 8.41 -11.68
CA THR A 79 2.39 7.92 -12.45
C THR A 79 1.21 7.51 -11.56
N ILE A 80 1.49 6.85 -10.42
CA ILE A 80 0.47 6.45 -9.45
C ILE A 80 -0.01 7.68 -8.67
N PHE A 81 0.92 8.54 -8.25
CA PHE A 81 0.63 9.80 -7.56
C PHE A 81 -0.30 10.71 -8.36
N ASN A 82 -0.14 10.80 -9.68
CA ASN A 82 -1.03 11.60 -10.53
C ASN A 82 -2.48 11.10 -10.46
N VAL A 83 -2.69 9.78 -10.34
CA VAL A 83 -4.02 9.18 -10.16
C VAL A 83 -4.53 9.44 -8.75
N LEU A 84 -3.71 9.25 -7.72
CA LEU A 84 -4.03 9.63 -6.33
C LEU A 84 -4.49 11.08 -6.23
N GLN A 85 -3.74 12.00 -6.84
CA GLN A 85 -4.03 13.42 -6.85
C GLN A 85 -5.35 13.70 -7.58
N ALA A 86 -5.56 13.13 -8.77
CA ALA A 86 -6.80 13.31 -9.52
C ALA A 86 -8.03 12.78 -8.76
N ASN A 87 -7.87 11.69 -8.01
CA ASN A 87 -8.90 11.14 -7.13
C ASN A 87 -9.17 12.05 -5.92
N ALA A 88 -8.12 12.52 -5.24
CA ALA A 88 -8.24 13.39 -4.07
C ALA A 88 -8.83 14.78 -4.41
N GLN A 89 -8.51 15.33 -5.59
CA GLN A 89 -9.03 16.63 -6.07
C GLN A 89 -10.56 16.67 -6.25
N ARG A 90 -11.23 15.52 -6.25
CA ARG A 90 -12.71 15.45 -6.25
C ARG A 90 -13.33 15.79 -4.89
N PHE A 91 -12.51 15.97 -3.85
CA PHE A 91 -12.92 16.16 -2.46
C PHE A 91 -12.25 17.38 -1.83
N ASP A 92 -12.55 17.63 -0.56
CA ASP A 92 -12.00 18.75 0.19
C ASP A 92 -10.46 18.62 0.34
N SER A 93 -9.74 19.51 -0.35
CA SER A 93 -8.27 19.56 -0.33
C SER A 93 -7.67 19.95 1.01
N GLU A 94 -8.45 20.54 1.92
CA GLU A 94 -7.99 20.79 3.29
C GLU A 94 -8.00 19.52 4.13
N LYS A 95 -8.89 18.57 3.77
CA LYS A 95 -9.09 17.29 4.46
C LYS A 95 -8.25 16.16 3.88
N ILE A 96 -8.01 16.12 2.58
CA ILE A 96 -7.16 15.11 1.94
C ILE A 96 -5.95 15.78 1.29
N LYS A 97 -4.78 15.64 1.93
CA LYS A 97 -3.50 16.14 1.43
C LYS A 97 -2.68 14.98 0.89
N VAL A 98 -2.23 15.11 -0.35
CA VAL A 98 -1.46 14.08 -1.05
C VAL A 98 -0.03 14.57 -1.30
N PHE A 99 0.95 13.68 -1.14
CA PHE A 99 2.36 14.01 -1.22
C PHE A 99 3.08 13.11 -2.23
N PRO A 100 3.83 13.70 -3.21
CA PRO A 100 4.58 12.95 -4.22
C PRO A 100 5.92 12.46 -3.66
N CYS A 101 5.87 11.78 -2.52
CA CYS A 101 7.04 11.21 -1.86
C CYS A 101 6.67 9.92 -1.12
N GLY A 102 7.65 9.03 -0.97
CA GLY A 102 7.58 7.92 -0.03
C GLY A 102 8.10 8.33 1.34
N LEU A 103 7.79 7.56 2.38
CA LEU A 103 8.37 7.75 3.70
C LEU A 103 9.48 6.72 3.95
N PHE A 104 10.51 7.12 4.69
CA PHE A 104 11.72 6.33 4.93
C PHE A 104 12.48 6.82 6.18
N GLN A 105 13.59 6.17 6.53
CA GLN A 105 14.39 6.52 7.71
C GLN A 105 15.16 7.84 7.58
N GLU A 106 15.38 8.30 6.35
CA GLU A 106 16.10 9.53 6.03
C GLU A 106 15.59 10.11 4.70
N SER A 107 15.77 11.42 4.53
CA SER A 107 15.38 12.12 3.31
C SER A 107 16.42 11.97 2.22
N LYS A 108 16.00 11.42 1.07
CA LYS A 108 16.88 11.15 -0.08
C LYS A 108 16.08 10.91 -1.34
N SER A 109 16.77 10.90 -2.48
CA SER A 109 16.20 10.40 -3.74
C SER A 109 16.63 8.95 -3.96
N VAL A 110 15.67 8.09 -4.34
CA VAL A 110 15.91 6.66 -4.62
C VAL A 110 15.26 6.30 -5.95
N THR A 111 15.89 5.40 -6.69
CA THR A 111 15.31 4.83 -7.92
C THR A 111 14.47 3.61 -7.58
N PHE A 112 13.17 3.70 -7.87
CA PHE A 112 12.22 2.61 -7.74
C PHE A 112 12.16 1.78 -9.02
N ALA A 113 11.88 0.49 -8.87
CA ALA A 113 11.40 -0.35 -9.96
C ALA A 113 9.88 -0.21 -10.08
N TYR A 114 9.44 0.61 -11.03
CA TYR A 114 8.02 0.80 -11.32
C TYR A 114 7.52 -0.28 -12.28
N HIS A 115 6.39 -0.91 -11.94
CA HIS A 115 5.73 -1.93 -12.74
C HIS A 115 4.43 -1.39 -13.35
N PRO A 116 4.45 -0.83 -14.58
CA PRO A 116 3.28 -0.17 -15.16
C PRO A 116 2.06 -1.08 -15.36
N ASN A 117 2.30 -2.39 -15.46
CA ASN A 117 1.29 -3.43 -15.71
C ASN A 117 0.98 -4.28 -14.46
N ALA A 118 1.53 -3.90 -13.30
CA ALA A 118 1.34 -4.54 -12.01
C ALA A 118 1.72 -3.54 -10.90
N THR A 119 0.99 -2.44 -10.79
CA THR A 119 1.44 -1.23 -10.07
C THR A 119 1.68 -1.50 -8.59
N MET A 120 0.89 -2.41 -8.01
CA MET A 120 1.02 -2.89 -6.63
C MET A 120 2.39 -3.50 -6.31
N LEU A 121 3.13 -4.03 -7.31
CA LEU A 121 4.42 -4.69 -7.08
C LEU A 121 5.63 -3.73 -7.10
N SER A 122 5.38 -2.43 -7.27
CA SER A 122 6.44 -1.44 -7.47
C SER A 122 7.20 -1.18 -6.16
N THR A 123 8.53 -1.27 -6.19
CA THR A 123 9.35 -1.27 -4.97
C THR A 123 10.69 -0.57 -5.15
N ALA A 124 11.27 -0.10 -4.04
CA ALA A 124 12.66 0.37 -3.97
C ALA A 124 13.69 -0.77 -3.96
N TYR A 125 13.27 -2.04 -3.82
CA TYR A 125 14.15 -3.22 -3.75
C TYR A 125 13.93 -4.20 -4.92
N PRO A 126 14.54 -3.94 -6.09
CA PRO A 126 14.28 -4.71 -7.30
C PRO A 126 14.84 -6.15 -7.31
N GLU A 127 15.81 -6.46 -6.45
CA GLU A 127 16.67 -7.65 -6.58
C GLU A 127 15.93 -9.00 -6.39
N GLU A 128 14.76 -9.00 -5.74
CA GLU A 128 14.01 -10.23 -5.42
C GLU A 128 12.81 -10.52 -6.34
N LEU A 129 12.55 -9.67 -7.35
CA LEU A 129 11.38 -9.82 -8.23
C LEU A 129 11.45 -11.04 -9.16
N SER A 130 12.66 -11.54 -9.44
CA SER A 130 12.86 -12.69 -10.32
C SER A 130 12.34 -14.01 -9.74
N GLU A 131 12.44 -14.17 -8.41
CA GLU A 131 11.89 -15.31 -7.67
C GLU A 131 10.38 -15.20 -7.55
N LEU A 132 9.86 -14.02 -7.22
CA LEU A 132 8.42 -13.73 -7.16
C LEU A 132 7.72 -14.04 -8.50
N LYS A 133 8.33 -13.64 -9.63
CA LYS A 133 7.82 -13.93 -10.98
C LYS A 133 7.67 -15.43 -11.23
N GLN A 134 8.64 -16.23 -10.78
CA GLN A 134 8.59 -17.68 -10.94
C GLN A 134 7.51 -18.28 -10.03
N GLN A 135 7.41 -17.86 -8.78
CA GLN A 135 6.40 -18.33 -7.83
C GLN A 135 4.97 -18.03 -8.34
N LEU A 136 4.70 -16.80 -8.80
CA LEU A 136 3.40 -16.42 -9.36
C LEU A 136 3.06 -17.23 -10.63
N LYS A 137 4.05 -17.45 -11.51
CA LYS A 137 3.88 -18.33 -12.67
C LYS A 137 3.42 -19.73 -12.25
N TRP A 138 4.08 -20.31 -11.26
CA TRP A 138 3.76 -21.65 -10.76
C TRP A 138 2.38 -21.71 -10.10
N ALA A 139 2.01 -20.71 -9.29
CA ALA A 139 0.72 -20.63 -8.63
C ALA A 139 -0.45 -20.58 -9.62
N ILE A 140 -0.36 -19.73 -10.66
CA ILE A 140 -1.40 -19.57 -11.69
C ILE A 140 -1.52 -20.85 -12.55
N ILE A 141 -0.39 -21.49 -12.89
CA ILE A 141 -0.40 -22.74 -13.67
C ILE A 141 -1.02 -23.90 -12.88
N ARG A 142 -0.71 -24.02 -11.58
CA ARG A 142 -1.16 -25.15 -10.75
C ARG A 142 -2.59 -24.98 -10.23
N ASN A 143 -3.01 -23.77 -9.87
CA ASN A 143 -4.35 -23.49 -9.37
C ASN A 143 -5.03 -22.39 -10.17
N ILE A 144 -5.72 -22.78 -11.25
CA ILE A 144 -6.47 -21.87 -12.13
C ILE A 144 -7.61 -21.12 -11.42
N LYS A 145 -7.95 -21.52 -10.19
CA LYS A 145 -8.91 -20.86 -9.30
C LYS A 145 -8.42 -19.47 -8.85
N TYR A 146 -7.10 -19.26 -8.73
CA TYR A 146 -6.49 -17.96 -8.41
C TYR A 146 -6.11 -17.15 -9.66
N ALA A 147 -6.42 -17.66 -10.85
CA ALA A 147 -6.17 -16.92 -12.07
C ALA A 147 -7.12 -15.71 -12.14
N PRO A 148 -6.63 -14.50 -12.47
CA PRO A 148 -7.48 -13.32 -12.63
C PRO A 148 -8.65 -13.61 -13.58
N LYS A 149 -9.77 -12.88 -13.50
CA LYS A 149 -10.94 -13.12 -14.37
C LYS A 149 -10.56 -13.19 -15.86
N SER A 150 -9.61 -12.36 -16.28
CA SER A 150 -9.04 -12.33 -17.65
C SER A 150 -8.25 -13.59 -18.05
N PHE A 151 -7.92 -14.48 -17.12
CA PHE A 151 -7.21 -15.75 -17.35
C PHE A 151 -8.12 -16.98 -17.24
N ARG A 152 -9.36 -16.85 -16.77
CA ARG A 152 -10.26 -18.02 -16.56
C ARG A 152 -10.55 -18.79 -17.86
N TRP A 153 -10.55 -18.11 -19.01
CA TRP A 153 -10.73 -18.74 -20.32
C TRP A 153 -9.56 -19.66 -20.71
N LEU A 154 -8.36 -19.44 -20.15
CA LEU A 154 -7.20 -20.31 -20.40
C LEU A 154 -7.43 -21.73 -19.90
N ARG A 155 -8.41 -21.97 -19.02
CA ARG A 155 -8.81 -23.32 -18.59
C ARG A 155 -9.21 -24.23 -19.75
N TRP A 156 -9.65 -23.64 -20.86
CA TRP A 156 -10.07 -24.36 -22.08
C TRP A 156 -8.93 -24.63 -23.07
N LEU A 157 -7.72 -24.08 -22.85
CA LEU A 157 -6.56 -24.34 -23.71
C LEU A 157 -5.80 -25.60 -23.28
N PRO A 158 -5.01 -26.24 -24.17
CA PRO A 158 -3.95 -27.17 -23.79
C PRO A 158 -2.92 -26.55 -22.83
N SER A 159 -2.35 -27.34 -21.91
CA SER A 159 -1.44 -26.86 -20.85
C SER A 159 -0.22 -26.10 -21.37
N PHE A 160 0.34 -26.52 -22.52
CA PHE A 160 1.48 -25.85 -23.14
C PHE A 160 1.12 -24.45 -23.68
N LEU A 161 -0.06 -24.29 -24.29
CA LEU A 161 -0.55 -22.98 -24.73
C LEU A 161 -0.87 -22.08 -23.53
N ARG A 162 -1.48 -22.62 -22.46
CA ARG A 162 -1.68 -21.87 -21.20
C ARG A 162 -0.38 -21.32 -20.65
N SER A 163 0.66 -22.16 -20.60
CA SER A 163 1.99 -21.78 -20.10
C SER A 163 2.58 -20.64 -20.91
N LEU A 164 2.44 -20.66 -22.24
CA LEU A 164 2.90 -19.59 -23.13
C LEU A 164 2.14 -18.27 -22.91
N PHE A 165 0.81 -18.30 -22.83
CA PHE A 165 0.01 -17.10 -22.57
C PHE A 165 0.28 -16.50 -21.18
N ILE A 166 0.38 -17.34 -20.14
CA ILE A 166 0.71 -16.93 -18.78
C ILE A 166 2.11 -16.33 -18.73
N ALA A 167 3.10 -16.98 -19.36
CA ALA A 167 4.47 -16.48 -19.43
C ALA A 167 4.54 -15.12 -20.15
N ASN A 168 3.87 -14.96 -21.29
CA ASN A 168 3.87 -13.69 -22.02
C ASN A 168 3.20 -12.55 -21.24
N LYS A 169 2.06 -12.80 -20.59
CA LYS A 169 1.39 -11.76 -19.79
C LYS A 169 2.18 -11.41 -18.54
N LEU A 170 2.71 -12.41 -17.81
CA LEU A 170 3.62 -12.18 -16.69
C LEU A 170 4.89 -11.44 -17.14
N GLN A 171 5.44 -11.74 -18.32
CA GLN A 171 6.59 -11.00 -18.83
C GLN A 171 6.28 -9.52 -19.02
N ARG A 172 5.08 -9.18 -19.49
CA ARG A 172 4.61 -7.78 -19.61
C ARG A 172 4.33 -7.14 -18.25
N SER A 173 3.70 -7.87 -17.31
CA SER A 173 3.43 -7.41 -15.95
C SER A 173 4.71 -7.08 -15.17
N PHE A 174 5.78 -7.83 -15.41
CA PHE A 174 7.10 -7.63 -14.81
C PHE A 174 8.03 -6.71 -15.61
N GLN A 175 7.51 -5.96 -16.57
CA GLN A 175 8.28 -4.86 -17.16
C GLN A 175 8.60 -3.86 -16.05
N ILE A 176 9.87 -3.44 -15.97
CA ILE A 176 10.35 -2.48 -14.99
C ILE A 176 10.71 -1.20 -15.72
N GLU A 177 10.23 -0.09 -15.19
CA GLU A 177 10.66 1.25 -15.55
C GLU A 177 11.35 1.85 -14.32
N PRO A 178 12.64 2.25 -14.41
CA PRO A 178 13.30 2.90 -13.29
C PRO A 178 12.75 4.32 -13.13
N VAL A 179 12.26 4.65 -11.94
CA VAL A 179 11.72 5.98 -11.65
C VAL A 179 12.34 6.55 -10.39
N THR A 180 12.96 7.73 -10.48
CA THR A 180 13.53 8.42 -9.32
C THR A 180 12.42 9.08 -8.52
N CYS A 181 12.32 8.71 -7.26
CA CYS A 181 11.31 9.20 -6.33
C CYS A 181 11.97 9.88 -5.13
N GLN A 182 11.26 10.84 -4.53
CA GLN A 182 11.70 11.48 -3.29
C GLN A 182 11.22 10.69 -2.08
N LEU A 183 12.10 10.50 -1.11
CA LEU A 183 11.80 9.93 0.19
C LEU A 183 11.99 10.99 1.27
N ARG A 184 11.12 10.96 2.27
CA ARG A 184 11.12 11.87 3.43
C ARG A 184 10.89 11.09 4.73
N THR A 185 11.10 11.71 5.87
CA THR A 185 10.78 11.06 7.16
C THR A 185 9.38 11.45 7.65
N ILE A 186 8.74 10.58 8.46
CA ILE A 186 7.46 10.92 9.12
C ILE A 186 7.61 12.21 9.93
N SER A 187 8.72 12.35 10.67
CA SER A 187 8.97 13.49 11.57
C SER A 187 9.10 14.81 10.82
N GLU A 188 9.63 14.80 9.59
CA GLU A 188 9.62 15.99 8.73
C GLU A 188 8.20 16.46 8.40
N ILE A 189 7.33 15.53 8.01
CA ILE A 189 5.93 15.83 7.69
C ILE A 189 5.20 16.35 8.93
N ILE A 190 5.45 15.72 10.09
CA ILE A 190 4.90 16.16 11.38
C ILE A 190 5.28 17.61 11.67
N ARG A 191 6.55 17.99 11.52
CA ARG A 191 7.02 19.37 11.75
C ARG A 191 6.45 20.35 10.75
N GLU A 192 6.50 20.02 9.45
CA GLU A 192 6.07 20.89 8.36
C GLU A 192 4.59 21.26 8.49
N HIS A 193 3.74 20.27 8.81
CA HIS A 193 2.30 20.45 8.91
C HIS A 193 1.80 20.65 10.34
N LYS A 194 2.72 20.79 11.31
CA LYS A 194 2.41 21.01 12.73
C LYS A 194 1.43 19.97 13.26
N ILE A 195 1.70 18.70 12.97
CA ILE A 195 0.85 17.58 13.40
C ILE A 195 1.03 17.38 14.91
N GLU A 196 -0.07 17.50 15.63
CA GLU A 196 -0.13 17.30 17.08
C GLU A 196 -0.43 15.84 17.44
N GLN A 197 -1.15 15.13 16.58
CA GLN A 197 -1.59 13.76 16.80
C GLN A 197 -1.81 13.03 15.47
N ILE A 198 -1.51 11.73 15.45
CA ILE A 198 -1.81 10.78 14.38
C ILE A 198 -2.65 9.66 15.02
N ASP A 199 -3.95 9.65 14.74
CA ASP A 199 -4.89 8.68 15.29
C ASP A 199 -4.74 7.31 14.63
N LEU A 200 -4.31 7.28 13.37
CA LEU A 200 -3.93 6.06 12.66
C LEU A 200 -2.75 6.33 11.71
N LEU A 201 -1.69 5.55 11.88
CA LEU A 201 -0.60 5.43 10.92
C LEU A 201 -0.71 4.08 10.20
N LYS A 202 -1.16 4.11 8.95
CA LYS A 202 -1.17 2.95 8.07
C LYS A 202 0.11 2.92 7.25
N ILE A 203 0.78 1.78 7.22
CA ILE A 203 2.00 1.54 6.45
C ILE A 203 1.80 0.30 5.60
N ASP A 204 1.79 0.49 4.29
CA ASP A 204 1.84 -0.59 3.32
C ASP A 204 2.79 -0.16 2.22
N VAL A 205 4.07 -0.46 2.44
CA VAL A 205 5.16 -0.09 1.53
C VAL A 205 6.03 -1.30 1.31
N GLU A 206 6.01 -1.81 0.09
CA GLU A 206 6.71 -3.00 -0.39
C GLU A 206 8.16 -3.13 0.14
N LYS A 207 8.33 -3.76 1.32
CA LYS A 207 9.58 -4.10 2.04
C LYS A 207 10.30 -2.98 2.79
N SER A 208 9.79 -1.74 2.78
CA SER A 208 10.40 -0.59 3.46
C SER A 208 9.77 -0.28 4.83
N GLU A 209 9.00 -1.19 5.40
CA GLU A 209 8.11 -0.89 6.53
C GLU A 209 8.89 -0.50 7.79
N LEU A 210 9.99 -1.22 8.06
CA LEU A 210 10.88 -0.89 9.18
C LEU A 210 11.56 0.46 8.96
N ASP A 211 12.01 0.75 7.73
CA ASP A 211 12.66 2.02 7.40
C ASP A 211 11.70 3.21 7.61
N VAL A 212 10.42 3.06 7.24
CA VAL A 212 9.41 4.09 7.54
C VAL A 212 9.34 4.40 9.03
N LEU A 213 9.26 3.36 9.87
CA LEU A 213 9.18 3.51 11.32
C LEU A 213 10.46 4.10 11.92
N LEU A 214 11.63 3.78 11.37
CA LEU A 214 12.91 4.36 11.78
C LEU A 214 13.02 5.85 11.42
N GLY A 215 12.15 6.37 10.55
CA GLY A 215 12.02 7.81 10.26
C GLY A 215 11.26 8.61 11.32
N ILE A 216 10.78 7.97 12.38
CA ILE A 216 10.08 8.62 13.49
C ILE A 216 11.08 8.98 14.60
N GLU A 217 11.23 10.27 14.87
CA GLU A 217 12.08 10.80 15.93
C GLU A 217 11.46 10.50 17.30
N ALA A 218 12.31 10.38 18.32
CA ALA A 218 11.92 9.93 19.66
C ALA A 218 10.74 10.72 20.25
N GLN A 219 10.71 12.04 20.06
CA GLN A 219 9.64 12.90 20.59
C GLN A 219 8.29 12.75 19.87
N ASP A 220 8.30 12.27 18.63
CA ASP A 220 7.11 12.20 17.78
C ASP A 220 6.33 10.89 17.95
N TRP A 221 6.94 9.85 18.53
CA TRP A 221 6.27 8.57 18.83
C TRP A 221 5.02 8.73 19.70
N GLN A 222 5.03 9.66 20.65
CA GLN A 222 3.87 9.91 21.53
C GLN A 222 2.66 10.50 20.81
N LYS A 223 2.84 11.02 19.58
CA LYS A 223 1.74 11.56 18.78
C LYS A 223 0.93 10.45 18.10
N ILE A 224 1.46 9.23 18.01
CA ILE A 224 0.84 8.14 17.26
C ILE A 224 0.06 7.22 18.21
N LYS A 225 -1.26 7.14 18.00
CA LYS A 225 -2.14 6.30 18.83
C LYS A 225 -2.21 4.85 18.36
N GLN A 226 -2.39 4.65 17.07
CA GLN A 226 -2.60 3.34 16.47
C GLN A 226 -1.75 3.19 15.22
N ILE A 227 -1.23 1.99 14.99
CA ILE A 227 -0.45 1.65 13.81
C ILE A 227 -1.00 0.36 13.21
N VAL A 228 -1.14 0.36 11.89
CA VAL A 228 -1.33 -0.87 11.11
C VAL A 228 -0.25 -0.96 10.03
N VAL A 229 0.41 -2.12 9.93
CA VAL A 229 1.52 -2.35 9.01
C VAL A 229 1.31 -3.66 8.26
N GLU A 230 1.32 -3.64 6.93
CA GLU A 230 1.52 -4.87 6.14
C GLU A 230 3.03 -5.14 6.05
N VAL A 231 3.51 -6.13 6.78
CA VAL A 231 4.92 -6.45 6.93
C VAL A 231 5.35 -7.55 5.97
N HIS A 232 6.28 -7.23 5.08
CA HIS A 232 7.11 -8.22 4.40
C HIS A 232 8.18 -8.75 5.36
N ASN A 233 8.02 -9.96 5.90
CA ASN A 233 8.92 -10.55 6.88
C ASN A 233 10.21 -11.12 6.25
N LEU A 234 11.08 -10.22 5.78
CA LEU A 234 12.45 -10.53 5.35
C LEU A 234 13.41 -10.24 6.52
N GLU A 235 14.41 -11.09 6.74
CA GLU A 235 15.42 -10.89 7.79
C GLU A 235 14.83 -10.57 9.19
N ASP A 236 13.81 -11.33 9.60
CA ASP A 236 13.09 -11.16 10.87
C ASP A 236 12.47 -9.77 11.09
N ARG A 237 12.13 -9.06 10.00
CA ARG A 237 11.54 -7.71 10.05
C ARG A 237 10.30 -7.63 10.93
N LEU A 238 9.43 -8.65 10.94
CA LEU A 238 8.26 -8.69 11.81
C LEU A 238 8.65 -8.62 13.29
N GLN A 239 9.68 -9.37 13.69
CA GLN A 239 10.17 -9.35 15.07
C GLN A 239 10.82 -8.00 15.40
N LYS A 240 11.62 -7.45 14.48
CA LYS A 240 12.25 -6.12 14.64
C LYS A 240 11.21 -5.02 14.84
N ILE A 241 10.16 -4.97 14.00
CA ILE A 241 9.06 -4.02 14.12
C ILE A 241 8.30 -4.23 15.43
N THR A 242 7.98 -5.48 15.78
CA THR A 242 7.28 -5.79 17.05
C THR A 242 8.07 -5.32 18.26
N THR A 243 9.39 -5.54 18.30
CA THR A 243 10.25 -5.07 19.39
C THR A 243 10.28 -3.55 19.45
N LEU A 244 10.51 -2.88 18.31
CA LEU A 244 10.52 -1.42 18.22
C LEU A 244 9.22 -0.82 18.76
N LEU A 245 8.06 -1.32 18.33
CA LEU A 245 6.77 -0.80 18.78
C LEU A 245 6.55 -0.99 20.29
N LYS A 246 6.98 -2.11 20.87
CA LYS A 246 6.94 -2.31 22.33
C LYS A 246 7.82 -1.30 23.07
N GLU A 247 9.04 -1.07 22.59
CA GLU A 247 9.97 -0.09 23.16
C GLU A 247 9.42 1.33 23.11
N GLN A 248 8.64 1.66 22.07
CA GLN A 248 8.00 2.96 21.90
C GLN A 248 6.68 3.12 22.68
N GLY A 249 6.27 2.10 23.45
CA GLY A 249 5.12 2.18 24.36
C GLY A 249 3.79 1.69 23.80
N PHE A 250 3.78 0.96 22.67
CA PHE A 250 2.57 0.29 22.20
C PHE A 250 2.30 -0.95 23.08
N SER A 251 1.26 -0.84 23.91
CA SER A 251 0.92 -1.82 24.96
C SER A 251 0.20 -3.07 24.46
N GLU A 252 -0.52 -2.94 23.34
CA GLU A 252 -1.22 -4.06 22.70
C GLU A 252 -0.71 -4.18 21.27
N ILE A 253 -0.26 -5.39 20.90
CA ILE A 253 0.19 -5.70 19.54
C ILE A 253 -0.45 -7.02 19.13
N LYS A 254 -1.04 -7.04 17.93
CA LYS A 254 -1.55 -8.25 17.29
C LYS A 254 -0.90 -8.45 15.95
N VAL A 255 -0.64 -9.70 15.61
CA VAL A 255 -0.11 -10.11 14.31
C VAL A 255 -1.07 -11.13 13.73
N GLU A 256 -1.45 -10.91 12.48
CA GLU A 256 -2.27 -11.82 11.69
C GLU A 256 -1.54 -12.19 10.41
N GLN A 257 -1.64 -13.46 10.02
CA GLN A 257 -1.38 -13.88 8.66
C GLN A 257 -2.70 -14.37 8.06
N GLU A 258 -3.11 -13.78 6.94
CA GLU A 258 -4.36 -14.19 6.30
C GLU A 258 -4.30 -15.64 5.84
N ALA A 259 -5.43 -16.35 5.94
CA ALA A 259 -5.51 -17.75 5.55
C ALA A 259 -5.14 -17.99 4.07
N ILE A 260 -5.42 -17.01 3.19
CA ILE A 260 -5.06 -17.06 1.77
C ILE A 260 -3.55 -16.87 1.56
N LEU A 261 -2.89 -16.14 2.46
CA LEU A 261 -1.45 -15.83 2.45
C LEU A 261 -0.62 -16.77 3.34
N ASN A 262 -1.24 -17.82 3.90
CA ASN A 262 -0.57 -18.79 4.75
C ASN A 262 0.58 -19.48 4.00
N GLY A 263 1.80 -19.36 4.55
CA GLY A 263 3.04 -19.82 3.91
C GLY A 263 3.74 -18.78 3.04
N SER A 264 3.24 -17.55 2.95
CA SER A 264 3.96 -16.40 2.41
C SER A 264 4.73 -15.66 3.53
N ASN A 265 5.49 -14.62 3.16
CA ASN A 265 6.19 -13.76 4.11
C ASN A 265 5.39 -12.50 4.47
N LEU A 266 4.09 -12.44 4.14
CA LEU A 266 3.24 -11.27 4.42
C LEU A 266 2.45 -11.46 5.73
N PHE A 267 2.46 -10.42 6.55
CA PHE A 267 1.77 -10.37 7.83
C PHE A 267 1.15 -9.00 8.06
N ASN A 268 -0.05 -8.93 8.62
CA ASN A 268 -0.60 -7.69 9.13
C ASN A 268 -0.27 -7.55 10.63
N LEU A 269 0.37 -6.44 11.00
CA LEU A 269 0.65 -6.08 12.38
C LEU A 269 -0.20 -4.88 12.78
N TYR A 270 -0.87 -4.99 13.92
CA TYR A 270 -1.69 -3.95 14.51
C TYR A 270 -1.13 -3.61 15.88
N ALA A 271 -1.00 -2.33 16.20
CA ALA A 271 -0.46 -1.87 17.48
C ALA A 271 -1.26 -0.68 18.03
N TRP A 272 -1.51 -0.69 19.34
CA TRP A 272 -2.25 0.36 20.05
C TRP A 272 -1.46 0.89 21.25
N ARG A 273 -1.49 2.22 21.40
CA ARG A 273 -1.04 2.94 22.58
C ARG A 273 -2.28 3.27 23.41
N ARG A 274 -2.37 2.70 24.62
CA ARG A 274 -3.43 3.02 25.61
C ARG A 274 -2.97 4.09 26.57
#